data_AF-A0A6N2EFV2-F1
#
_entry.id   AF-A0A6N2EFV2-F1
#
_cell.length_a   1.000
_cell.length_b   1.000
_cell.length_c   1.000
_cell.angle_alpha   90.00
_cell.angle_beta   90.00
_cell.angle_gamma   90.00
#
_symmetry.space_group_name_H-M   'P 1'
#
loop_
_entity.id
_entity.type
_entity.pdbx_description
1 polymer ?
#
loop_
_entity_poly.entity_id
_entity_poly.type
_entity_poly.pdbx_seq_one_letter_code
_entity_poly.pdbx_strand_id
1 'polypeptide(L)'
;MLAVFGASAAASPDPEPRGAVEIPVEMDDVPTLAFTTMGQLISSPGPIESTGCDRIASYTTANFSGSGQFLVQAGFAQGEIAAARYQLTAADFPIKINQIEVIVATSSATVQTITEWSILVWDGPPGGPATYEFSSDDLILPHIRLGPGTAAVNLQLQVDPNDPEQIVILDTRNTQSFTIGFRIDAHHQPSSNPCLTAPSSSQNAFPVVDTDGLSSLQGNWLFALDCGSFGCPPNGGWTTFGNLLPVFCRPSGDWVMRANWQRIDCQPGVGACCYLDGSCATDFQQDCDAVGGTYQGDGVKCSEVNCPIPRGACCNPAGGCADDLTEAQCVGFGGVWAGAGTFCPDACLDPCPADLNGDGVVDADDFFLFLQLFADGDPAADINGDGVIDADDFFGYLGLFADGC
;
A
#
# COMPACT_ATOMS: atom_id res chain seq x y z
N MET A 1 -40.39 16.41 -36.51
CA MET A 1 -39.38 15.90 -37.46
C MET A 1 -39.06 14.49 -36.98
N LEU A 2 -39.38 13.49 -37.81
CA LEU A 2 -39.44 12.07 -37.47
C LEU A 2 -38.08 11.42 -37.76
N ALA A 3 -37.54 10.62 -36.83
CA ALA A 3 -36.51 9.64 -37.12
C ALA A 3 -36.87 8.33 -36.41
N VAL A 4 -37.30 7.35 -37.22
CA VAL A 4 -37.47 5.95 -36.82
C VAL A 4 -36.20 5.24 -37.29
N PHE A 5 -35.45 4.64 -36.38
CA PHE A 5 -34.47 3.60 -36.70
C PHE A 5 -34.97 2.30 -36.09
N GLY A 6 -35.21 1.32 -36.96
CA GLY A 6 -35.57 -0.03 -36.56
C GLY A 6 -34.32 -0.80 -36.13
N ALA A 7 -34.32 -1.26 -34.88
CA ALA A 7 -33.62 -2.46 -34.46
C ALA A 7 -34.67 -3.42 -33.91
N SER A 8 -34.58 -4.69 -34.28
CA SER A 8 -35.49 -5.73 -33.77
C SER A 8 -35.36 -5.82 -32.26
N ALA A 9 -36.43 -5.44 -31.56
CA ALA A 9 -36.55 -5.52 -30.12
C ALA A 9 -36.64 -6.99 -29.69
N ALA A 10 -35.66 -7.45 -28.90
CA ALA A 10 -35.99 -8.34 -27.79
C ALA A 10 -36.57 -7.44 -26.69
N ALA A 11 -37.80 -7.72 -26.28
CA ALA A 11 -38.44 -6.98 -25.20
C ALA A 11 -37.71 -7.26 -23.87
N SER A 12 -37.16 -6.22 -23.24
CA SER A 12 -36.78 -6.27 -21.81
C SER A 12 -38.05 -6.57 -21.00
N PRO A 13 -38.05 -7.57 -20.08
CA PRO A 13 -39.25 -7.88 -19.31
C PRO A 13 -39.68 -6.79 -18.33
N ASP A 14 -38.82 -5.82 -17.98
CA ASP A 14 -39.21 -4.70 -17.12
C ASP A 14 -38.44 -3.43 -17.53
N PRO A 15 -39.13 -2.32 -17.89
CA PRO A 15 -38.47 -1.03 -17.99
C PRO A 15 -38.15 -0.57 -16.56
N GLU A 16 -36.90 -0.76 -16.13
CA GLU A 16 -36.39 -0.12 -14.92
C GLU A 16 -36.63 1.39 -15.05
N PRO A 17 -37.24 2.05 -14.04
CA PRO A 17 -37.43 3.49 -14.07
C PRO A 17 -36.08 4.19 -14.20
N ARG A 18 -36.09 5.49 -14.54
CA ARG A 18 -34.91 6.34 -14.76
C ARG A 18 -33.95 6.52 -13.58
N GLY A 19 -33.95 5.61 -12.62
CA GLY A 19 -33.09 5.64 -11.45
C GLY A 19 -32.94 4.28 -10.81
N ALA A 20 -32.17 3.40 -11.44
CA ALA A 20 -31.73 2.18 -10.78
C ALA A 20 -30.90 2.58 -9.55
N VAL A 21 -31.38 2.17 -8.38
CA VAL A 21 -30.80 2.52 -7.08
C VAL A 21 -29.48 1.79 -6.90
N GLU A 22 -28.56 2.35 -6.12
CA GLU A 22 -27.43 1.57 -5.62
C GLU A 22 -27.96 0.36 -4.84
N ILE A 23 -27.53 -0.83 -5.25
CA ILE A 23 -28.05 -2.05 -4.65
C ILE A 23 -27.00 -2.58 -3.67
N PRO A 24 -27.26 -2.55 -2.35
CA PRO A 24 -26.36 -3.15 -1.39
C PRO A 24 -26.30 -4.65 -1.64
N VAL A 25 -25.08 -5.14 -1.77
CA VAL A 25 -24.79 -6.56 -1.91
C VAL A 25 -23.76 -6.98 -0.88
N GLU A 26 -24.01 -8.13 -0.30
CA GLU A 26 -23.11 -8.82 0.61
C GLU A 26 -22.51 -9.99 -0.16
N MET A 27 -21.19 -10.08 -0.18
CA MET A 27 -20.46 -11.16 -0.83
C MET A 27 -19.74 -11.96 0.23
N ASP A 28 -19.97 -13.28 0.25
CA ASP A 28 -19.19 -14.21 1.08
C ASP A 28 -17.79 -14.43 0.49
N ASP A 29 -17.67 -14.31 -0.84
CA ASP A 29 -16.42 -14.44 -1.58
C ASP A 29 -16.45 -13.57 -2.84
N VAL A 30 -15.31 -12.93 -3.13
CA VAL A 30 -15.06 -12.17 -4.35
C VAL A 30 -13.93 -12.88 -5.11
N PRO A 31 -14.26 -13.80 -6.03
CA PRO A 31 -13.26 -14.50 -6.81
C PRO A 31 -12.46 -13.53 -7.68
N THR A 32 -11.17 -13.82 -7.84
CA THR A 32 -10.28 -13.01 -8.70
C THR A 32 -10.19 -13.63 -10.09
N LEU A 33 -10.50 -12.83 -11.11
CA LEU A 33 -10.20 -13.12 -12.51
C LEU A 33 -8.94 -12.37 -12.89
N ALA A 34 -7.81 -13.06 -12.83
CA ALA A 34 -6.50 -12.47 -13.10
C ALA A 34 -5.94 -12.88 -14.46
N PHE A 35 -5.39 -11.92 -15.17
CA PHE A 35 -4.78 -12.11 -16.48
C PHE A 35 -3.67 -11.08 -16.73
N THR A 36 -2.74 -11.43 -17.60
CA THR A 36 -1.72 -10.49 -18.06
C THR A 36 -2.27 -9.54 -19.14
N THR A 37 -1.54 -8.48 -19.44
CA THR A 37 -1.74 -7.61 -20.62
C THR A 37 -1.78 -8.38 -21.95
N MET A 38 -1.14 -9.55 -22.01
CA MET A 38 -1.17 -10.47 -23.15
C MET A 38 -2.27 -11.56 -23.05
N GLY A 39 -3.19 -11.45 -22.09
CA GLY A 39 -4.32 -12.37 -21.97
C GLY A 39 -4.03 -13.72 -21.32
N GLN A 40 -2.84 -13.89 -20.72
CA GLN A 40 -2.51 -15.13 -20.05
C GLN A 40 -3.24 -15.19 -18.70
N LEU A 41 -4.14 -16.16 -18.52
CA LEU A 41 -4.83 -16.40 -17.24
C LEU A 41 -3.82 -16.79 -16.15
N ILE A 42 -4.02 -16.21 -14.96
CA ILE A 42 -3.19 -16.46 -13.78
C ILE A 42 -4.01 -17.30 -12.81
N SER A 43 -3.61 -18.57 -12.63
CA SER A 43 -4.36 -19.55 -11.85
C SER A 43 -4.24 -19.40 -10.33
N SER A 44 -3.26 -18.63 -9.87
CA SER A 44 -3.03 -18.33 -8.45
C SER A 44 -2.56 -16.88 -8.32
N PRO A 45 -3.46 -15.90 -8.55
CA PRO A 45 -3.10 -14.51 -8.38
C PRO A 45 -2.82 -14.24 -6.91
N GLY A 46 -1.64 -13.68 -6.62
CA GLY A 46 -1.37 -13.11 -5.30
C GLY A 46 -2.19 -11.84 -5.08
N PRO A 47 -2.43 -11.44 -3.82
CA PRO A 47 -2.95 -10.11 -3.54
C PRO A 47 -1.98 -9.04 -4.04
N ILE A 48 -2.50 -7.85 -4.38
CA ILE A 48 -1.64 -6.67 -4.48
C ILE A 48 -1.08 -6.40 -3.08
N GLU A 49 0.21 -6.62 -2.91
CA GLU A 49 0.96 -6.21 -1.73
C GLU A 49 1.89 -5.06 -2.10
N SER A 50 2.03 -4.08 -1.21
CA SER A 50 3.08 -3.06 -1.34
C SER A 50 4.41 -3.69 -0.93
N THR A 51 5.09 -4.34 -1.86
CA THR A 51 6.41 -4.93 -1.61
C THR A 51 7.50 -4.06 -2.21
N GLY A 52 8.41 -3.60 -1.36
CA GLY A 52 9.59 -2.87 -1.81
C GLY A 52 9.25 -1.57 -2.55
N CYS A 53 9.39 -1.62 -3.87
CA CYS A 53 9.14 -0.51 -4.79
C CYS A 53 7.66 -0.21 -5.05
N ASP A 54 6.80 -1.20 -4.83
CA ASP A 54 5.40 -1.09 -5.20
C ASP A 54 4.62 -0.21 -4.23
N ARG A 55 3.68 0.55 -4.79
CA ARG A 55 2.77 1.46 -4.09
C ARG A 55 1.36 1.21 -4.57
N ILE A 56 0.41 1.27 -3.64
CA ILE A 56 -1.01 1.10 -3.94
C ILE A 56 -1.67 2.47 -4.02
N ALA A 57 -2.35 2.76 -5.12
CA ALA A 57 -3.22 3.90 -5.28
C ALA A 57 -4.68 3.43 -5.23
N SER A 58 -5.42 3.83 -4.20
CA SER A 58 -6.83 3.49 -3.97
C SER A 58 -7.53 4.65 -3.27
N TYR A 59 -8.79 4.90 -3.60
CA TYR A 59 -9.68 5.75 -2.79
C TYR A 59 -10.59 4.94 -1.88
N THR A 60 -10.86 3.69 -2.26
CA THR A 60 -11.70 2.79 -1.48
C THR A 60 -10.94 2.11 -0.35
N THR A 61 -11.66 1.80 0.73
CA THR A 61 -11.20 0.92 1.82
C THR A 61 -11.72 -0.52 1.70
N ALA A 62 -12.51 -0.82 0.65
CA ALA A 62 -13.11 -2.13 0.46
C ALA A 62 -12.08 -3.24 0.23
N ASN A 63 -12.45 -4.46 0.63
CA ASN A 63 -11.66 -5.65 0.38
C ASN A 63 -11.80 -6.10 -1.08
N PHE A 64 -10.67 -6.45 -1.70
CA PHE A 64 -10.63 -6.96 -3.08
C PHE A 64 -10.62 -8.50 -3.17
N SER A 65 -10.73 -9.18 -2.02
CA SER A 65 -10.69 -10.64 -1.90
C SER A 65 -11.48 -11.10 -0.68
N GLY A 66 -12.01 -12.31 -0.71
CA GLY A 66 -12.83 -12.85 0.38
C GLY A 66 -14.17 -12.11 0.48
N SER A 67 -14.69 -11.94 1.69
CA SER A 67 -15.98 -11.29 1.90
C SER A 67 -15.91 -9.77 1.77
N GLY A 68 -16.94 -9.16 1.19
CA GLY A 68 -17.03 -7.71 1.01
C GLY A 68 -18.47 -7.20 0.94
N GLN A 69 -18.66 -5.95 1.37
CA GLN A 69 -19.93 -5.22 1.23
C GLN A 69 -19.75 -4.15 0.15
N PHE A 70 -20.67 -4.11 -0.80
CA PHE A 70 -20.57 -3.19 -1.94
C PHE A 70 -21.92 -2.59 -2.30
N LEU A 71 -21.88 -1.45 -2.99
CA LEU A 71 -23.04 -0.81 -3.60
C LEU A 71 -22.94 -0.91 -5.12
N VAL A 72 -23.78 -1.78 -5.71
CA VAL A 72 -23.84 -2.01 -7.16
C VAL A 72 -24.41 -0.79 -7.87
N GLN A 73 -23.68 -0.24 -8.83
CA GLN A 73 -24.07 0.94 -9.59
C GLN A 73 -24.94 0.57 -10.80
N ALA A 74 -26.16 0.07 -10.54
CA ALA A 74 -27.07 -0.45 -11.57
C ALA A 74 -27.54 0.59 -12.62
N GLY A 75 -27.28 1.88 -12.39
CA GLY A 75 -27.49 2.94 -13.38
C GLY A 75 -26.41 3.03 -14.46
N PHE A 76 -25.22 2.46 -14.22
CA PHE A 76 -24.04 2.64 -15.08
C PHE A 76 -24.26 2.07 -16.49
N ALA A 77 -24.26 2.96 -17.48
CA ALA A 77 -24.65 2.62 -18.84
C ALA A 77 -23.49 2.10 -19.71
N GLN A 78 -23.86 1.44 -20.81
CA GLN A 78 -22.90 1.04 -21.84
C GLN A 78 -22.22 2.29 -22.43
N GLY A 79 -20.89 2.25 -22.53
CA GLY A 79 -20.05 3.35 -22.98
C GLY A 79 -19.61 4.33 -21.88
N GLU A 80 -20.15 4.20 -20.66
CA GLU A 80 -19.71 5.04 -19.52
C GLU A 80 -18.38 4.56 -18.96
N ILE A 81 -17.63 5.50 -18.37
CA ILE A 81 -16.33 5.23 -17.76
C ILE A 81 -16.37 5.63 -16.29
N ALA A 82 -16.14 4.66 -15.40
CA ALA A 82 -15.82 4.88 -14.00
C ALA A 82 -14.32 5.11 -13.91
N ALA A 83 -13.87 6.25 -13.37
CA ALA A 83 -12.44 6.58 -13.33
C ALA A 83 -12.00 7.12 -11.98
N ALA A 84 -10.77 6.76 -11.60
CA ALA A 84 -10.07 7.26 -10.43
C ALA A 84 -8.76 7.91 -10.86
N ARG A 85 -8.62 9.21 -10.54
CA ARG A 85 -7.39 9.97 -10.77
C ARG A 85 -6.57 10.01 -9.49
N TYR A 86 -5.32 9.56 -9.53
CA TYR A 86 -4.41 9.57 -8.39
C TYR A 86 -3.36 10.66 -8.54
N GLN A 87 -3.22 11.48 -7.50
CA GLN A 87 -2.23 12.56 -7.43
C GLN A 87 -0.96 12.02 -6.76
N LEU A 88 0.18 12.20 -7.43
CA LEU A 88 1.51 11.85 -6.96
C LEU A 88 2.37 13.13 -6.83
N THR A 89 3.64 12.97 -6.52
CA THR A 89 4.62 14.05 -6.52
C THR A 89 5.41 14.08 -7.82
N ALA A 90 5.97 15.24 -8.18
CA ALA A 90 6.84 15.35 -9.35
C ALA A 90 8.09 14.43 -9.27
N ALA A 91 8.52 14.03 -8.07
CA ALA A 91 9.69 13.17 -7.87
C ALA A 91 9.40 11.69 -8.17
N ASP A 92 8.13 11.29 -8.20
CA ASP A 92 7.72 9.91 -8.47
C ASP A 92 7.87 9.54 -9.95
N PHE A 93 7.69 10.51 -10.85
CA PHE A 93 7.72 10.24 -12.28
C PHE A 93 9.14 10.10 -12.83
N PRO A 94 9.36 9.24 -13.84
CA PRO A 94 8.36 8.38 -14.49
C PRO A 94 8.03 7.11 -13.67
N ILE A 95 6.77 6.70 -13.74
CA ILE A 95 6.26 5.50 -13.08
C ILE A 95 5.86 4.44 -14.10
N LYS A 96 5.74 3.20 -13.66
CA LYS A 96 5.03 2.13 -14.35
C LYS A 96 3.90 1.60 -13.47
N ILE A 97 2.80 1.20 -14.11
CA ILE A 97 1.69 0.52 -13.44
C ILE A 97 1.91 -0.98 -13.63
N ASN A 98 2.02 -1.72 -12.54
CA ASN A 98 2.25 -3.16 -12.58
C ASN A 98 0.93 -3.94 -12.59
N GLN A 99 -0.12 -3.39 -11.97
CA GLN A 99 -1.39 -4.08 -11.84
C GLN A 99 -2.55 -3.10 -11.64
N ILE A 100 -3.72 -3.43 -12.18
CA ILE A 100 -4.98 -2.70 -12.01
C ILE A 100 -6.06 -3.68 -11.57
N GLU A 101 -6.86 -3.28 -10.58
CA GLU A 101 -7.99 -4.04 -10.08
C GLU A 101 -9.29 -3.24 -10.11
N VAL A 102 -10.38 -3.91 -10.47
CA VAL A 102 -11.74 -3.35 -10.48
C VAL A 102 -12.73 -4.43 -10.05
N ILE A 103 -13.62 -4.12 -9.11
CA ILE A 103 -14.71 -5.04 -8.76
C ILE A 103 -15.96 -4.73 -9.59
N VAL A 104 -16.51 -5.79 -10.17
CA VAL A 104 -17.77 -5.78 -10.92
C VAL A 104 -18.70 -6.81 -10.31
N ALA A 105 -19.97 -6.45 -10.14
CA ALA A 105 -20.94 -7.32 -9.48
C ALA A 105 -22.31 -7.33 -10.17
N THR A 106 -23.05 -8.40 -9.89
CA THR A 106 -24.47 -8.58 -10.20
C THR A 106 -25.26 -8.52 -8.90
N SER A 107 -26.52 -8.10 -8.98
CA SER A 107 -27.45 -8.17 -7.86
C SER A 107 -28.72 -8.89 -8.29
N SER A 108 -28.99 -10.05 -7.68
CA SER A 108 -30.17 -10.87 -7.97
C SER A 108 -30.42 -11.10 -9.47
N ALA A 109 -29.34 -11.31 -10.23
CA ALA A 109 -29.43 -11.57 -11.66
C ALA A 109 -30.25 -12.83 -11.94
N THR A 110 -31.14 -12.75 -12.93
CA THR A 110 -32.02 -13.85 -13.33
C THR A 110 -31.40 -14.74 -14.41
N VAL A 111 -30.32 -14.26 -15.03
CA VAL A 111 -29.58 -14.91 -16.11
C VAL A 111 -28.08 -14.82 -15.84
N GLN A 112 -27.29 -15.63 -16.55
CA GLN A 112 -25.85 -15.40 -16.61
C GLN A 112 -25.59 -14.13 -17.42
N THR A 113 -24.84 -13.20 -16.83
CA THR A 113 -24.45 -11.97 -17.49
C THR A 113 -23.13 -12.16 -18.24
N ILE A 114 -23.01 -11.43 -19.35
CA ILE A 114 -21.80 -11.32 -20.15
C ILE A 114 -21.54 -9.83 -20.32
N THR A 115 -20.43 -9.34 -19.77
CA THR A 115 -20.05 -7.94 -19.89
C THR A 115 -18.74 -7.83 -20.66
N GLU A 116 -18.78 -7.11 -21.78
CA GLU A 116 -17.59 -6.67 -22.51
C GLU A 116 -17.10 -5.37 -21.86
N TRP A 117 -15.79 -5.28 -21.60
CA TRP A 117 -15.23 -4.22 -20.77
C TRP A 117 -13.87 -3.75 -21.31
N SER A 118 -13.51 -2.52 -20.93
CA SER A 118 -12.17 -1.97 -21.16
C SER A 118 -11.58 -1.38 -19.89
N ILE A 119 -10.29 -1.63 -19.64
CA ILE A 119 -9.47 -0.88 -18.69
C ILE A 119 -8.71 0.19 -19.46
N LEU A 120 -8.76 1.42 -18.98
CA LEU A 120 -8.16 2.60 -19.62
C LEU A 120 -7.20 3.27 -18.67
N VAL A 121 -6.10 3.81 -19.21
CA VAL A 121 -5.09 4.54 -18.43
C VAL A 121 -4.74 5.85 -19.11
N TRP A 122 -4.70 6.95 -18.36
CA TRP A 122 -4.26 8.27 -18.83
C TRP A 122 -3.04 8.78 -18.06
N ASP A 123 -2.11 9.40 -18.80
CA ASP A 123 -1.07 10.27 -18.26
C ASP A 123 -1.67 11.64 -17.86
N GLY A 124 -2.18 11.74 -16.64
CA GLY A 124 -2.89 12.90 -16.10
C GLY A 124 -4.42 12.77 -16.06
N PRO A 125 -5.16 13.90 -15.96
CA PRO A 125 -6.62 13.89 -15.97
C PRO A 125 -7.19 13.34 -17.29
N PRO A 126 -8.32 12.63 -17.26
CA PRO A 126 -8.93 12.14 -18.49
C PRO A 126 -9.50 13.31 -19.32
N GLY A 127 -9.57 13.16 -20.66
CA GLY A 127 -10.00 14.24 -21.55
C GLY A 127 -9.66 14.07 -23.04
N GLY A 128 -8.86 13.07 -23.38
CA GLY A 128 -8.57 12.62 -24.75
C GLY A 128 -8.51 11.09 -24.82
N PRO A 129 -7.99 10.51 -25.92
CA PRO A 129 -7.72 9.08 -25.99
C PRO A 129 -6.90 8.61 -24.79
N ALA A 130 -7.19 7.41 -24.31
CA ALA A 130 -6.38 6.80 -23.27
C ALA A 130 -4.94 6.58 -23.77
N THR A 131 -3.97 6.72 -22.88
CA THR A 131 -2.58 6.36 -23.18
C THR A 131 -2.47 4.86 -23.41
N TYR A 132 -3.22 4.06 -22.64
CA TYR A 132 -3.35 2.62 -22.80
C TYR A 132 -4.81 2.21 -22.67
N GLU A 133 -5.24 1.25 -23.48
CA GLU A 133 -6.59 0.70 -23.49
C GLU A 133 -6.52 -0.81 -23.69
N PHE A 134 -7.11 -1.56 -22.75
CA PHE A 134 -7.16 -3.02 -22.74
C PHE A 134 -8.62 -3.45 -22.78
N SER A 135 -9.07 -3.99 -23.91
CA SER A 135 -10.46 -4.36 -24.15
C SER A 135 -10.65 -5.87 -24.20
N SER A 136 -11.69 -6.36 -23.52
CA SER A 136 -12.06 -7.78 -23.59
C SER A 136 -12.58 -8.16 -24.98
N ASP A 137 -12.13 -9.29 -25.51
CA ASP A 137 -12.50 -9.80 -26.83
C ASP A 137 -12.71 -11.33 -26.87
N ASP A 138 -12.59 -12.01 -25.71
CA ASP A 138 -12.61 -13.48 -25.57
C ASP A 138 -11.54 -14.22 -26.40
N LEU A 139 -10.59 -13.50 -27.01
CA LEU A 139 -9.43 -14.08 -27.71
C LEU A 139 -8.18 -13.96 -26.85
N ILE A 140 -7.95 -12.75 -26.34
CA ILE A 140 -6.84 -12.39 -25.46
C ILE A 140 -7.40 -12.12 -24.08
N LEU A 141 -8.31 -11.16 -23.97
CA LEU A 141 -8.86 -10.72 -22.69
C LEU A 141 -10.28 -11.26 -22.51
N PRO A 142 -10.57 -12.04 -21.45
CA PRO A 142 -11.87 -12.65 -21.27
C PRO A 142 -12.95 -11.63 -20.92
N HIS A 143 -14.15 -11.84 -21.45
CA HIS A 143 -15.34 -11.12 -20.96
C HIS A 143 -15.66 -11.51 -19.52
N ILE A 144 -16.29 -10.61 -18.77
CA ILE A 144 -16.79 -10.93 -17.43
C ILE A 144 -18.04 -11.80 -17.57
N ARG A 145 -18.07 -12.90 -16.82
CA ARG A 145 -19.19 -13.87 -16.79
C ARG A 145 -19.61 -14.12 -15.36
N LEU A 146 -20.77 -13.59 -14.96
CA LEU A 146 -21.36 -13.82 -13.65
C LEU A 146 -22.66 -14.61 -13.80
N GLY A 147 -22.80 -15.70 -13.05
CA GLY A 147 -24.00 -16.55 -13.10
C GLY A 147 -25.25 -15.85 -12.53
N PRO A 148 -26.43 -16.48 -12.65
CA PRO A 148 -27.63 -16.01 -11.96
C PRO A 148 -27.41 -15.89 -10.44
N GLY A 149 -28.02 -14.88 -9.83
CA GLY A 149 -27.90 -14.56 -8.41
C GLY A 149 -27.15 -13.25 -8.16
N THR A 150 -26.68 -13.09 -6.93
CA THR A 150 -25.78 -12.01 -6.52
C THR A 150 -24.38 -12.58 -6.49
N ALA A 151 -23.49 -12.03 -7.32
CA ALA A 151 -22.10 -12.46 -7.45
C ALA A 151 -21.20 -11.28 -7.80
N ALA A 152 -19.93 -11.34 -7.41
CA ALA A 152 -18.90 -10.38 -7.78
C ALA A 152 -17.70 -11.07 -8.42
N VAL A 153 -16.89 -10.29 -9.12
CA VAL A 153 -15.55 -10.68 -9.55
C VAL A 153 -14.60 -9.50 -9.35
N ASN A 154 -13.42 -9.78 -8.81
CA ASN A 154 -12.29 -8.86 -8.85
C ASN A 154 -11.55 -9.09 -10.17
N LEU A 155 -11.70 -8.14 -11.09
CA LEU A 155 -10.98 -8.14 -12.35
C LEU A 155 -9.57 -7.63 -12.11
N GLN A 156 -8.56 -8.44 -12.41
CA GLN A 156 -7.17 -8.14 -12.11
C GLN A 156 -6.30 -8.19 -13.37
N LEU A 157 -5.98 -7.02 -13.93
CA LEU A 157 -5.05 -6.87 -15.05
C LEU A 157 -3.63 -6.71 -14.51
N GLN A 158 -2.76 -7.67 -14.80
CA GLN A 158 -1.34 -7.63 -14.46
C GLN A 158 -0.49 -7.30 -15.70
N VAL A 159 0.54 -6.49 -15.52
CA VAL A 159 1.55 -6.23 -16.55
C VAL A 159 2.72 -7.17 -16.28
N ASP A 160 3.03 -8.08 -17.21
CA ASP A 160 4.17 -8.98 -17.05
C ASP A 160 5.47 -8.14 -17.01
N PRO A 161 6.34 -8.26 -15.99
CA PRO A 161 7.59 -7.51 -15.91
C PRO A 161 8.53 -7.69 -17.12
N ASN A 162 8.38 -8.77 -17.87
CA ASN A 162 9.16 -9.08 -19.07
C ASN A 162 8.45 -8.65 -20.37
N ASP A 163 7.23 -8.09 -20.27
CA ASP A 163 6.51 -7.57 -21.42
C ASP A 163 7.25 -6.36 -21.99
N PRO A 164 7.58 -6.32 -23.31
CA PRO A 164 8.09 -5.11 -23.93
C PRO A 164 7.13 -3.92 -23.83
N GLU A 165 5.82 -4.16 -23.70
CA GLU A 165 4.78 -3.14 -23.61
C GLU A 165 4.34 -2.90 -22.15
N GLN A 166 5.22 -2.28 -21.38
CA GLN A 166 4.90 -1.81 -20.03
C GLN A 166 3.92 -0.61 -20.06
N ILE A 167 3.05 -0.50 -19.04
CA ILE A 167 2.22 0.70 -18.83
C ILE A 167 3.07 1.78 -18.15
N VAL A 168 3.72 2.63 -18.93
CA VAL A 168 4.58 3.72 -18.44
C VAL A 168 3.87 5.06 -18.48
N ILE A 169 3.93 5.81 -17.37
CA ILE A 169 3.39 7.17 -17.25
C ILE A 169 4.55 8.16 -17.01
N LEU A 170 4.64 9.17 -17.86
CA LEU A 170 5.78 10.11 -17.90
C LEU A 170 5.46 11.49 -17.30
N ASP A 171 4.20 11.77 -16.96
CA ASP A 171 3.72 13.11 -16.58
C ASP A 171 4.00 14.19 -17.64
N THR A 172 3.75 13.85 -18.92
CA THR A 172 4.03 14.75 -20.06
C THR A 172 3.29 16.09 -19.99
N ARG A 173 2.18 16.14 -19.25
CA ARG A 173 1.36 17.34 -19.06
C ARG A 173 1.65 18.08 -17.74
N ASN A 174 2.63 17.63 -16.96
CA ASN A 174 3.00 18.19 -15.65
C ASN A 174 1.80 18.35 -14.71
N THR A 175 0.96 17.31 -14.66
CA THR A 175 -0.22 17.21 -13.81
C THR A 175 0.05 16.45 -12.53
N GLN A 176 1.22 15.82 -12.43
CA GLN A 176 1.70 14.97 -11.34
C GLN A 176 0.67 13.91 -10.97
N SER A 177 0.00 13.33 -11.96
CA SER A 177 -1.10 12.39 -11.73
C SER A 177 -1.24 11.39 -12.86
N PHE A 178 -1.86 10.25 -12.56
CA PHE A 178 -2.35 9.32 -13.55
C PHE A 178 -3.81 8.99 -13.27
N THR A 179 -4.53 8.49 -14.26
CA THR A 179 -5.93 8.07 -14.11
C THR A 179 -6.09 6.64 -14.60
N ILE A 180 -6.77 5.79 -13.84
CA ILE A 180 -7.30 4.52 -14.33
C ILE A 180 -8.81 4.65 -14.54
N GLY A 181 -9.34 3.93 -15.51
CA GLY A 181 -10.77 3.85 -15.75
C GLY A 181 -11.23 2.46 -16.15
N PHE A 182 -12.48 2.17 -15.84
CA PHE A 182 -13.21 0.98 -16.26
C PHE A 182 -14.41 1.41 -17.11
N ARG A 183 -14.51 0.87 -18.32
CA ARG A 183 -15.63 1.10 -19.25
C ARG A 183 -16.39 -0.19 -19.47
N ILE A 184 -17.72 -0.11 -19.49
CA ILE A 184 -18.55 -1.19 -20.05
C ILE A 184 -18.68 -0.93 -21.55
N ASP A 185 -18.08 -1.78 -22.37
CA ASP A 185 -18.15 -1.69 -23.83
C ASP A 185 -19.49 -2.22 -24.34
N ALA A 186 -19.93 -3.34 -23.76
CA ALA A 186 -21.23 -3.94 -24.02
C ALA A 186 -21.81 -4.58 -22.76
N HIS A 187 -23.06 -4.22 -22.48
CA HIS A 187 -23.89 -4.92 -21.49
C HIS A 187 -24.44 -6.22 -22.07
N HIS A 188 -24.80 -7.18 -21.21
CA HIS A 188 -25.46 -8.42 -21.65
C HIS A 188 -26.84 -8.13 -22.30
N GLN A 189 -27.58 -7.22 -21.68
CA GLN A 189 -28.87 -6.69 -22.13
C GLN A 189 -28.88 -5.17 -21.93
N PRO A 190 -28.30 -4.40 -22.86
CA PRO A 190 -28.28 -2.95 -22.76
C PRO A 190 -29.70 -2.37 -22.84
N SER A 191 -29.89 -1.18 -22.28
CA SER A 191 -31.11 -0.43 -22.51
C SER A 191 -31.15 0.12 -23.95
N SER A 192 -32.34 0.29 -24.51
CA SER A 192 -32.51 0.80 -25.87
C SER A 192 -32.07 2.26 -26.01
N ASN A 193 -32.21 3.04 -24.94
CA ASN A 193 -31.67 4.37 -24.82
C ASN A 193 -31.16 4.59 -23.38
N PRO A 194 -29.85 4.55 -23.14
CA PRO A 194 -29.30 4.71 -21.81
C PRO A 194 -29.65 6.06 -21.20
N CYS A 195 -29.87 7.12 -21.98
CA CYS A 195 -30.29 8.42 -21.43
C CYS A 195 -31.73 8.44 -20.89
N LEU A 196 -32.55 7.45 -21.22
CA LEU A 196 -33.98 7.43 -20.88
C LEU A 196 -34.39 6.25 -20.01
N THR A 197 -33.58 5.20 -19.96
CA THR A 197 -33.87 3.93 -19.27
C THR A 197 -32.55 3.32 -18.82
N ALA A 198 -32.46 2.95 -17.54
CA ALA A 198 -31.29 2.24 -17.01
C ALA A 198 -31.19 0.83 -17.63
N PRO A 199 -29.98 0.26 -17.73
CA PRO A 199 -29.81 -1.16 -18.05
C PRO A 199 -30.53 -2.03 -17.00
N SER A 200 -31.00 -3.21 -17.40
CA SER A 200 -31.70 -4.10 -16.47
C SER A 200 -30.76 -4.59 -15.36
N SER A 201 -31.10 -4.27 -14.11
CA SER A 201 -30.32 -4.66 -12.94
C SER A 201 -30.22 -6.19 -12.76
N SER A 202 -31.27 -6.90 -13.17
CA SER A 202 -31.39 -8.36 -13.07
C SER A 202 -30.81 -9.14 -14.25
N GLN A 203 -30.19 -8.45 -15.23
CA GLN A 203 -29.63 -9.09 -16.42
C GLN A 203 -28.23 -8.58 -16.78
N ASN A 204 -27.66 -7.67 -16.00
CA ASN A 204 -26.36 -7.06 -16.26
C ASN A 204 -25.48 -7.05 -15.01
N ALA A 205 -24.18 -6.92 -15.21
CA ALA A 205 -23.21 -6.67 -14.16
C ALA A 205 -22.72 -5.22 -14.23
N PHE A 206 -22.38 -4.64 -13.09
CA PHE A 206 -22.05 -3.22 -12.96
C PHE A 206 -20.82 -3.01 -12.07
N PRO A 207 -20.06 -1.92 -12.27
CA PRO A 207 -19.05 -1.52 -11.31
C PRO A 207 -19.70 -1.23 -9.95
N VAL A 208 -18.89 -1.33 -8.90
CA VAL A 208 -19.35 -1.10 -7.53
C VAL A 208 -18.62 0.05 -6.87
N VAL A 209 -19.26 0.66 -5.88
CA VAL A 209 -18.62 1.55 -4.92
C VAL A 209 -18.62 0.92 -3.54
N ASP A 210 -17.75 1.40 -2.65
CA ASP A 210 -17.74 0.99 -1.26
C ASP A 210 -18.94 1.53 -0.46
N THR A 211 -19.06 1.05 0.77
CA THR A 211 -20.17 1.38 1.67
C THR A 211 -19.81 2.45 2.70
N ASP A 212 -18.55 2.88 2.76
CA ASP A 212 -18.10 3.98 3.61
C ASP A 212 -18.20 5.33 2.88
N GLY A 213 -18.19 6.44 3.63
CA GLY A 213 -18.26 7.78 3.03
C GLY A 213 -19.64 8.24 2.51
N LEU A 214 -20.70 7.46 2.73
CA LEU A 214 -22.06 7.69 2.21
C LEU A 214 -22.61 9.09 2.56
N SER A 215 -22.70 9.97 1.56
CA SER A 215 -23.37 11.28 1.71
C SER A 215 -24.82 11.29 1.23
N SER A 216 -25.27 10.30 0.45
CA SER A 216 -26.66 10.14 0.01
C SER A 216 -26.95 8.70 -0.45
N LEU A 217 -27.84 7.99 0.25
CA LEU A 217 -28.29 6.62 -0.09
C LEU A 217 -29.46 6.57 -1.09
N GLN A 218 -29.97 7.72 -1.55
CA GLN A 218 -31.18 7.78 -2.36
C GLN A 218 -30.89 8.37 -3.72
N GLY A 219 -30.60 7.49 -4.68
CA GLY A 219 -30.66 7.77 -6.10
C GLY A 219 -29.31 8.10 -6.74
N ASN A 220 -28.77 7.15 -7.49
CA ASN A 220 -27.70 7.42 -8.42
C ASN A 220 -28.11 6.98 -9.83
N TRP A 221 -28.35 7.94 -10.71
CA TRP A 221 -28.87 7.70 -12.05
C TRP A 221 -27.80 7.52 -13.12
N LEU A 222 -26.50 7.55 -12.77
CA LEU A 222 -25.32 7.51 -13.67
C LEU A 222 -25.67 7.55 -15.18
N PHE A 223 -25.74 8.78 -15.70
CA PHE A 223 -25.86 9.12 -17.12
C PHE A 223 -24.68 9.99 -17.53
N ALA A 224 -23.46 9.50 -17.29
CA ALA A 224 -22.21 10.16 -17.67
C ALA A 224 -21.97 10.20 -19.19
N LEU A 225 -22.85 9.57 -19.97
CA LEU A 225 -22.96 9.79 -21.41
C LEU A 225 -23.43 11.21 -21.76
N ASP A 226 -23.22 11.64 -23.01
CA ASP A 226 -23.83 12.85 -23.53
C ASP A 226 -25.33 12.65 -23.77
N CYS A 227 -26.10 12.90 -22.72
CA CYS A 227 -27.56 12.90 -22.72
C CYS A 227 -28.15 14.32 -22.83
N GLY A 228 -27.39 15.26 -23.43
CA GLY A 228 -27.76 16.67 -23.52
C GLY A 228 -27.93 17.31 -22.12
N SER A 229 -28.79 18.32 -22.01
CA SER A 229 -28.97 19.08 -20.75
C SER A 229 -29.45 18.26 -19.55
N PHE A 230 -29.90 17.02 -19.76
CA PHE A 230 -30.36 16.11 -18.71
C PHE A 230 -29.33 15.03 -18.35
N GLY A 231 -28.15 15.05 -18.98
CA GLY A 231 -27.02 14.18 -18.64
C GLY A 231 -26.37 14.55 -17.32
N CYS A 232 -25.49 13.68 -16.85
CA CYS A 232 -24.81 13.78 -15.57
C CYS A 232 -23.29 13.56 -15.76
N PRO A 233 -22.55 14.56 -16.28
CA PRO A 233 -22.86 16.00 -16.26
C PRO A 233 -23.71 16.48 -17.46
N PRO A 234 -24.32 17.68 -17.41
CA PRO A 234 -25.07 18.22 -18.54
C PRO A 234 -24.21 18.33 -19.80
N ASN A 235 -24.71 17.77 -20.91
CA ASN A 235 -24.04 17.60 -22.21
C ASN A 235 -22.84 16.63 -22.19
N GLY A 236 -22.80 15.74 -21.20
CA GLY A 236 -21.80 14.71 -21.06
C GLY A 236 -20.39 15.23 -20.79
N GLY A 237 -19.42 14.32 -20.93
CA GLY A 237 -18.02 14.59 -20.71
C GLY A 237 -17.56 14.31 -19.29
N TRP A 238 -16.29 14.60 -19.03
CA TRP A 238 -15.64 14.27 -17.77
C TRP A 238 -16.08 15.20 -16.65
N THR A 239 -16.44 14.61 -15.52
CA THR A 239 -16.73 15.33 -14.28
C THR A 239 -16.26 14.52 -13.09
N THR A 240 -16.02 15.20 -11.97
CA THR A 240 -15.71 14.56 -10.70
C THR A 240 -16.99 14.37 -9.90
N PHE A 241 -17.00 13.42 -8.95
CA PHE A 241 -18.13 13.24 -8.04
C PHE A 241 -18.49 14.51 -7.27
N GLY A 242 -17.50 15.33 -6.90
CA GLY A 242 -17.73 16.61 -6.23
C GLY A 242 -18.49 17.63 -7.07
N ASN A 243 -18.45 17.52 -8.40
CA ASN A 243 -19.14 18.40 -9.34
C ASN A 243 -20.48 17.83 -9.82
N LEU A 244 -20.81 16.58 -9.46
CA LEU A 244 -22.11 15.97 -9.74
C LEU A 244 -23.17 16.44 -8.75
N LEU A 245 -24.42 16.46 -9.20
CA LEU A 245 -25.55 16.83 -8.34
C LEU A 245 -25.74 15.76 -7.25
N PRO A 246 -25.64 16.09 -5.94
CA PRO A 246 -25.53 15.11 -4.85
C PRO A 246 -26.67 14.11 -4.70
N VAL A 247 -27.85 14.38 -5.26
CA VAL A 247 -29.08 13.59 -5.04
C VAL A 247 -29.52 12.82 -6.29
N PHE A 248 -28.93 13.10 -7.46
CA PHE A 248 -29.42 12.55 -8.72
C PHE A 248 -28.44 11.63 -9.43
N CYS A 249 -27.14 11.91 -9.30
CA CYS A 249 -26.16 11.29 -10.20
C CYS A 249 -24.77 11.13 -9.61
N ARG A 250 -24.66 11.30 -8.30
CA ARG A 250 -23.41 11.12 -7.58
C ARG A 250 -23.46 9.76 -6.87
N PRO A 251 -22.53 8.84 -7.14
CA PRO A 251 -22.37 7.65 -6.33
C PRO A 251 -22.12 8.02 -4.86
N SER A 252 -22.56 7.17 -3.96
CA SER A 252 -22.49 7.43 -2.53
C SER A 252 -21.13 7.11 -1.92
N GLY A 253 -20.37 6.20 -2.54
CA GLY A 253 -19.02 5.80 -2.17
C GLY A 253 -17.97 6.02 -3.27
N ASP A 254 -16.75 5.59 -2.99
CA ASP A 254 -15.65 5.61 -3.95
C ASP A 254 -15.65 4.35 -4.82
N TRP A 255 -15.26 4.50 -6.09
CA TRP A 255 -15.15 3.35 -7.00
C TRP A 255 -14.22 2.29 -6.40
N VAL A 256 -14.68 1.03 -6.39
CA VAL A 256 -13.86 -0.10 -5.94
C VAL A 256 -12.90 -0.50 -7.05
N MET A 257 -11.88 0.34 -7.21
CA MET A 257 -10.77 0.15 -8.13
C MET A 257 -9.47 0.67 -7.52
N ARG A 258 -8.36 0.02 -7.87
CA ARG A 258 -7.03 0.41 -7.41
C ARG A 258 -5.95 0.07 -8.42
N ALA A 259 -4.79 0.70 -8.29
CA ALA A 259 -3.62 0.39 -9.08
C ALA A 259 -2.40 0.14 -8.19
N ASN A 260 -1.61 -0.88 -8.53
CA ASN A 260 -0.24 -1.03 -8.07
C ASN A 260 0.69 -0.36 -9.08
N TRP A 261 1.54 0.54 -8.59
CA TRP A 261 2.50 1.26 -9.41
C TRP A 261 3.84 1.35 -8.68
N GLN A 262 4.89 1.58 -9.44
CA GLN A 262 6.21 1.86 -8.90
C GLN A 262 6.96 2.84 -9.80
N ARG A 263 7.98 3.49 -9.26
CA ARG A 263 8.89 4.30 -10.07
C ARG A 263 9.68 3.39 -11.01
N ILE A 264 9.94 3.85 -12.24
CA ILE A 264 10.66 3.01 -13.22
C ILE A 264 12.12 2.76 -12.82
N ASP A 265 12.70 3.68 -12.04
CA ASP A 265 14.06 3.61 -11.53
C ASP A 265 14.16 2.89 -10.18
N CYS A 266 13.04 2.38 -9.66
CA CYS A 266 13.06 1.61 -8.43
C CYS A 266 13.46 0.15 -8.72
N GLN A 267 14.47 -0.32 -8.01
CA GLN A 267 14.91 -1.71 -8.06
C GLN A 267 14.57 -2.38 -6.72
N PRO A 268 13.78 -3.47 -6.71
CA PRO A 268 13.46 -4.19 -5.48
C PRO A 268 14.72 -4.64 -4.74
N GLY A 269 14.71 -4.47 -3.42
CA GLY A 269 15.82 -4.73 -2.52
C GLY A 269 16.96 -3.74 -2.59
N VAL A 270 16.86 -2.64 -3.36
CA VAL A 270 17.87 -1.58 -3.46
C VAL A 270 17.32 -0.25 -2.96
N GLY A 271 18.08 0.42 -2.10
CA GLY A 271 17.65 1.64 -1.42
C GLY A 271 18.78 2.31 -0.66
N ALA A 272 18.47 3.43 0.00
CA ALA A 272 19.41 4.15 0.83
C ALA A 272 19.84 3.30 2.04
N CYS A 273 21.14 3.18 2.23
CA CYS A 273 21.78 2.58 3.38
C CYS A 273 22.49 3.68 4.18
N CYS A 274 22.08 3.88 5.43
CA CYS A 274 22.76 4.78 6.35
C CYS A 274 23.88 4.03 7.07
N TYR A 275 25.12 4.44 6.87
CA TYR A 275 26.26 3.87 7.58
C TYR A 275 26.48 4.55 8.93
N LEU A 276 27.26 3.89 9.81
CA LEU A 276 27.54 4.37 11.17
C LEU A 276 28.36 5.67 11.20
N ASP A 277 29.06 6.01 10.12
CA ASP A 277 29.79 7.28 9.99
C ASP A 277 28.90 8.45 9.55
N GLY A 278 27.59 8.21 9.40
CA GLY A 278 26.59 9.19 8.95
C GLY A 278 26.59 9.41 7.43
N SER A 279 27.42 8.68 6.68
CA SER A 279 27.33 8.68 5.22
C SER A 279 26.17 7.81 4.74
N CYS A 280 25.75 8.04 3.49
CA CYS A 280 24.69 7.31 2.84
C CYS A 280 25.14 6.81 1.47
N ALA A 281 24.86 5.55 1.16
CA ALA A 281 24.98 5.00 -0.19
C ALA A 281 23.72 4.24 -0.60
N THR A 282 23.55 4.03 -1.90
CA THR A 282 22.48 3.18 -2.42
C THR A 282 23.03 1.76 -2.56
N ASP A 283 22.50 0.84 -1.76
CA ASP A 283 22.95 -0.55 -1.68
C ASP A 283 21.77 -1.52 -1.68
N PHE A 284 22.06 -2.81 -1.87
CA PHE A 284 21.10 -3.86 -1.56
C PHE A 284 20.86 -3.95 -0.06
N GLN A 285 19.64 -4.29 0.36
CA GLN A 285 19.31 -4.51 1.77
C GLN A 285 20.31 -5.46 2.44
N GLN A 286 20.60 -6.59 1.79
CA GLN A 286 21.53 -7.58 2.33
C GLN A 286 22.95 -7.01 2.53
N ASP A 287 23.42 -6.20 1.60
CA ASP A 287 24.77 -5.61 1.67
C ASP A 287 24.81 -4.52 2.75
N CYS A 288 23.74 -3.73 2.87
CA CYS A 288 23.58 -2.73 3.93
C CYS A 288 23.61 -3.37 5.32
N ASP A 289 22.82 -4.44 5.50
CA ASP A 289 22.75 -5.18 6.76
C ASP A 289 24.11 -5.85 7.09
N ALA A 290 24.82 -6.38 6.06
CA ALA A 290 26.11 -7.05 6.23
C ALA A 290 27.23 -6.14 6.75
N VAL A 291 27.14 -4.83 6.50
CA VAL A 291 28.10 -3.84 7.02
C VAL A 291 27.61 -3.12 8.28
N GLY A 292 26.50 -3.57 8.88
CA GLY A 292 25.90 -2.95 10.07
C GLY A 292 25.25 -1.59 9.80
N GLY A 293 24.94 -1.30 8.53
CA GLY A 293 24.20 -0.11 8.15
C GLY A 293 22.70 -0.23 8.46
N THR A 294 21.99 0.89 8.40
CA THR A 294 20.53 0.94 8.53
C THR A 294 19.89 1.15 7.16
N TYR A 295 19.26 0.10 6.63
CA TYR A 295 18.52 0.15 5.38
C TYR A 295 17.22 0.96 5.53
N GLN A 296 16.97 1.88 4.60
CA GLN A 296 15.84 2.83 4.68
C GLN A 296 14.61 2.38 3.87
N GLY A 297 14.72 1.27 3.17
CA GLY A 297 13.66 0.74 2.30
C GLY A 297 13.94 0.95 0.81
N ASP A 298 13.25 0.15 0.00
CA ASP A 298 13.44 0.10 -1.44
C ASP A 298 13.07 1.42 -2.14
N GLY A 299 13.90 1.82 -3.09
CA GLY A 299 13.71 3.04 -3.89
C GLY A 299 13.94 4.35 -3.14
N VAL A 300 14.18 4.30 -1.83
CA VAL A 300 14.51 5.48 -1.02
C VAL A 300 15.88 6.01 -1.44
N LYS A 301 15.95 7.29 -1.80
CA LYS A 301 17.21 7.91 -2.25
C LYS A 301 17.99 8.49 -1.07
N CYS A 302 19.31 8.40 -1.11
CA CYS A 302 20.17 9.04 -0.11
C CYS A 302 20.00 10.57 -0.03
N SER A 303 19.52 11.21 -1.10
CA SER A 303 19.20 12.64 -1.09
C SER A 303 17.94 13.00 -0.29
N GLU A 304 17.08 12.01 0.00
CA GLU A 304 15.82 12.16 0.72
C GLU A 304 15.93 11.69 2.18
N VAL A 305 17.05 11.06 2.53
CA VAL A 305 17.32 10.50 3.85
C VAL A 305 18.35 11.35 4.57
N ASN A 306 18.11 11.58 5.85
CA ASN A 306 19.12 12.06 6.77
C ASN A 306 19.73 10.88 7.51
N CYS A 307 21.03 10.66 7.37
CA CYS A 307 21.78 9.63 8.10
C CYS A 307 22.54 10.27 9.26
N PRO A 308 21.92 10.46 10.43
CA PRO A 308 22.64 10.97 11.59
C PRO A 308 23.69 9.96 12.03
N ILE A 309 24.86 10.45 12.42
CA ILE A 309 25.85 9.61 13.11
C ILE A 309 25.19 9.11 14.41
N PRO A 310 25.14 7.79 14.66
CA PRO A 310 24.56 7.24 15.88
C PRO A 310 25.27 7.78 17.12
N ARG A 311 24.49 8.08 18.16
CA ARG A 311 24.98 8.64 19.43
C ARG A 311 24.48 7.77 20.57
N GLY A 312 25.28 7.66 21.61
CA GLY A 312 25.00 6.82 22.77
C GLY A 312 25.91 7.15 23.94
N ALA A 313 25.81 6.34 24.99
CA ALA A 313 26.63 6.47 26.18
C ALA A 313 28.06 5.94 25.94
N CYS A 314 29.00 6.54 26.66
CA CYS A 314 30.40 6.14 26.70
C CYS A 314 30.82 5.80 28.13
N CYS A 315 31.27 4.58 28.33
CA CYS A 315 31.65 4.03 29.62
C CYS A 315 33.16 4.14 29.83
N ASN A 316 33.56 4.82 30.89
CA ASN A 316 34.95 4.88 31.31
C ASN A 316 35.23 3.70 32.27
N PRO A 317 36.33 2.96 32.08
CA PRO A 317 36.77 1.92 33.01
C PRO A 317 36.89 2.38 34.48
N ALA A 318 37.06 3.69 34.72
CA ALA A 318 37.07 4.28 36.07
C ALA A 318 35.68 4.59 36.64
N GLY A 319 34.60 4.00 36.10
CA GLY A 319 33.22 4.16 36.57
C GLY A 319 32.50 5.43 36.09
N GLY A 320 33.05 6.14 35.11
CA GLY A 320 32.43 7.34 34.52
C GLY A 320 31.49 7.00 33.35
N CYS A 321 30.43 7.77 33.17
CA CYS A 321 29.51 7.64 32.04
C CYS A 321 29.28 9.01 31.37
N ALA A 322 29.35 9.08 30.04
CA ALA A 322 29.04 10.29 29.27
C ALA A 322 28.03 10.02 28.14
N ASP A 323 26.97 10.82 28.09
CA ASP A 323 25.90 10.73 27.08
C ASP A 323 26.21 11.46 25.77
N ASP A 324 25.42 11.15 24.73
CA ASP A 324 25.36 11.86 23.44
C ASP A 324 26.70 11.88 22.66
N LEU A 325 27.52 10.84 22.85
CA LEU A 325 28.78 10.68 22.15
C LEU A 325 28.62 9.73 20.97
N THR A 326 29.28 10.09 19.87
CA THR A 326 29.55 9.16 18.76
C THR A 326 30.56 8.12 19.22
N GLU A 327 30.57 6.95 18.57
CA GLU A 327 31.55 5.89 18.87
C GLU A 327 33.00 6.40 18.79
N ALA A 328 33.34 7.15 17.74
CA ALA A 328 34.67 7.73 17.56
C ALA A 328 35.06 8.72 18.68
N GLN A 329 34.10 9.51 19.17
CA GLN A 329 34.35 10.39 20.32
C GLN A 329 34.58 9.58 21.60
N CYS A 330 33.79 8.53 21.82
CA CYS A 330 33.93 7.67 22.99
C CYS A 330 35.30 6.98 23.03
N VAL A 331 35.71 6.36 21.92
CA VAL A 331 37.04 5.74 21.77
C VAL A 331 38.14 6.79 21.92
N GLY A 332 37.93 8.00 21.39
CA GLY A 332 38.86 9.14 21.56
C GLY A 332 39.07 9.57 23.01
N PHE A 333 38.08 9.35 23.88
CA PHE A 333 38.18 9.55 25.33
C PHE A 333 38.72 8.34 26.10
N GLY A 334 39.04 7.23 25.41
CA GLY A 334 39.49 6.00 26.04
C GLY A 334 38.39 5.21 26.74
N GLY A 335 37.12 5.47 26.41
CA GLY A 335 35.97 4.73 26.93
C GLY A 335 35.47 3.64 25.97
N VAL A 336 34.57 2.81 26.48
CA VAL A 336 33.84 1.76 25.75
C VAL A 336 32.47 2.31 25.37
N TRP A 337 32.13 2.26 24.08
CA TRP A 337 30.85 2.76 23.59
C TRP A 337 29.75 1.73 23.88
N ALA A 338 28.70 2.15 24.59
CA ALA A 338 27.63 1.24 25.04
C ALA A 338 26.60 0.90 23.94
N GLY A 339 26.69 1.54 22.78
CA GLY A 339 25.77 1.34 21.65
C GLY A 339 24.88 2.54 21.38
N ALA A 340 24.29 2.58 20.18
CA ALA A 340 23.42 3.67 19.76
C ALA A 340 22.14 3.72 20.60
N GLY A 341 21.71 4.93 20.98
CA GLY A 341 20.48 5.14 21.77
C GLY A 341 20.55 4.70 23.22
N THR A 342 21.75 4.36 23.72
CA THR A 342 21.99 4.09 25.14
C THR A 342 22.20 5.40 25.92
N PHE A 343 21.88 5.39 27.21
CA PHE A 343 21.94 6.56 28.08
C PHE A 343 22.55 6.23 29.45
N CYS A 344 23.25 7.20 30.03
CA CYS A 344 23.78 7.16 31.38
C CYS A 344 22.69 7.31 32.45
N PRO A 345 22.88 6.74 33.65
CA PRO A 345 24.00 5.86 34.03
C PRO A 345 23.81 4.42 33.55
N ASP A 346 22.58 4.03 33.21
CA ASP A 346 22.15 2.64 32.98
C ASP A 346 23.02 1.87 31.97
N ALA A 347 23.48 2.56 30.92
CA ALA A 347 24.31 1.98 29.87
C ALA A 347 25.74 1.60 30.32
N CYS A 348 26.19 2.17 31.43
CA CYS A 348 27.52 1.94 32.01
C CYS A 348 27.43 1.46 33.45
N LEU A 349 26.24 1.06 33.89
CA LEU A 349 26.14 0.14 35.00
C LEU A 349 26.80 -1.13 34.49
N ASP A 350 27.88 -1.50 35.16
CA ASP A 350 28.67 -2.67 34.83
C ASP A 350 27.71 -3.86 34.67
N PRO A 351 27.58 -4.45 33.46
CA PRO A 351 26.69 -5.59 33.27
C PRO A 351 27.14 -6.78 34.12
N CYS A 352 28.38 -6.74 34.61
CA CYS A 352 28.97 -7.75 35.47
C CYS A 352 29.86 -7.11 36.54
N PRO A 353 29.31 -6.48 37.59
CA PRO A 353 30.11 -5.82 38.62
C PRO A 353 31.08 -6.78 39.37
N ALA A 354 30.94 -8.09 39.15
CA ALA A 354 31.82 -9.12 39.66
C ALA A 354 32.98 -9.51 38.72
N ASP A 355 33.01 -9.06 37.46
CA ASP A 355 34.12 -9.24 36.51
C ASP A 355 35.19 -8.17 36.79
N LEU A 356 36.05 -8.46 37.76
CA LEU A 356 37.06 -7.52 38.24
C LEU A 356 38.29 -7.46 37.34
N ASN A 357 38.51 -8.48 36.50
CA ASN A 357 39.66 -8.55 35.61
C ASN A 357 39.33 -8.00 34.20
N GLY A 358 38.05 -7.83 33.89
CA GLY A 358 37.51 -7.14 32.71
C GLY A 358 37.57 -7.99 31.43
N ASP A 359 37.51 -9.31 31.54
CA ASP A 359 37.57 -10.23 30.40
C ASP A 359 36.19 -10.66 29.87
N GLY A 360 35.11 -10.16 30.48
CA GLY A 360 33.73 -10.37 30.09
C GLY A 360 33.11 -11.66 30.63
N VAL A 361 33.78 -12.37 31.54
CA VAL A 361 33.22 -13.52 32.26
C VAL A 361 33.43 -13.36 33.77
N VAL A 362 32.50 -13.89 34.57
CA VAL A 362 32.67 -13.95 36.03
C VAL A 362 33.11 -15.36 36.38
N ASP A 363 34.39 -15.52 36.72
CA ASP A 363 34.94 -16.83 37.05
C ASP A 363 35.96 -16.82 38.21
N ALA A 364 36.69 -17.92 38.38
CA ALA A 364 37.60 -18.06 39.51
C ALA A 364 38.67 -16.96 39.54
N ASP A 365 39.06 -16.42 38.39
CA ASP A 365 40.09 -15.40 38.29
C ASP A 365 39.61 -14.06 38.89
N ASP A 366 38.34 -13.69 38.71
CA ASP A 366 37.75 -12.52 39.39
C ASP A 366 37.61 -12.73 40.88
N PHE A 367 37.19 -13.93 41.28
CA PHE A 367 37.02 -14.25 42.69
C PHE A 367 38.35 -14.15 43.45
N PHE A 368 39.43 -14.66 42.85
CA PHE A 368 40.76 -14.54 43.44
C PHE A 368 41.28 -13.11 43.43
N LEU A 369 40.96 -12.33 42.40
CA LEU A 369 41.28 -10.91 42.35
C LEU A 369 40.57 -10.14 43.47
N PHE A 370 39.28 -10.39 43.70
CA PHE A 370 38.53 -9.79 44.80
C PHE A 370 39.15 -10.09 46.16
N LEU A 371 39.47 -11.37 46.44
CA LEU A 371 40.07 -11.77 47.71
C LEU A 371 41.39 -11.06 47.99
N GLN A 372 42.19 -10.83 46.94
CA GLN A 372 43.44 -10.09 47.06
C GLN A 372 43.18 -8.61 47.40
N LEU A 373 42.31 -7.95 46.64
CA LEU A 373 41.94 -6.54 46.86
C LEU A 373 41.34 -6.32 48.26
N PHE A 374 40.46 -7.21 48.69
CA PHE A 374 39.83 -7.17 50.00
C PHE A 374 40.84 -7.34 51.15
N ALA A 375 41.80 -8.26 51.00
CA ALA A 375 42.86 -8.47 51.99
C ALA A 375 43.84 -7.30 52.08
N ASP A 376 44.08 -6.62 50.95
CA ASP A 376 44.97 -5.45 50.86
C ASP A 376 44.27 -4.15 51.29
N GLY A 377 42.94 -4.17 51.49
CA GLY A 377 42.15 -2.98 51.78
C GLY A 377 42.14 -1.99 50.61
N ASP A 378 42.17 -2.50 49.38
CA ASP A 378 42.13 -1.69 48.17
C ASP A 378 40.71 -1.13 47.97
N PRO A 379 40.54 0.18 47.71
CA PRO A 379 39.23 0.79 47.45
C PRO A 379 38.41 0.12 46.33
N ALA A 380 39.03 -0.64 45.42
CA ALA A 380 38.31 -1.44 44.43
C ALA A 380 37.47 -2.58 45.04
N ALA A 381 37.69 -2.94 46.31
CA ALA A 381 36.90 -3.92 47.05
C ALA A 381 35.74 -3.30 47.87
N ASP A 382 35.52 -1.98 47.78
CA ASP A 382 34.34 -1.29 48.35
C ASP A 382 33.16 -1.41 47.37
N ILE A 383 32.41 -2.50 47.52
CA ILE A 383 31.36 -2.93 46.59
C ILE A 383 30.07 -2.15 46.80
N ASN A 384 29.79 -1.74 48.03
CA ASN A 384 28.58 -0.98 48.35
C ASN A 384 28.79 0.55 48.25
N GLY A 385 30.05 1.01 48.14
CA GLY A 385 30.44 2.39 47.90
C GLY A 385 30.33 3.29 49.14
N ASP A 386 30.37 2.73 50.35
CA ASP A 386 30.20 3.49 51.60
C ASP A 386 31.51 4.05 52.17
N GLY A 387 32.65 3.74 51.54
CA GLY A 387 33.98 4.20 51.91
C GLY A 387 34.67 3.35 52.99
N VAL A 388 34.11 2.19 53.35
CA VAL A 388 34.68 1.24 54.32
C VAL A 388 34.66 -0.16 53.73
N ILE A 389 35.82 -0.81 53.64
CA ILE A 389 35.92 -2.20 53.19
C ILE A 389 35.66 -3.13 54.38
N ASP A 390 34.50 -3.78 54.42
CA ASP A 390 34.14 -4.70 55.48
C ASP A 390 33.31 -5.90 55.02
N ALA A 391 32.65 -6.58 55.98
CA ALA A 391 31.90 -7.79 55.67
C ALA A 391 30.74 -7.54 54.68
N ASP A 392 30.19 -6.33 54.66
CA ASP A 392 29.07 -5.98 53.78
C ASP A 392 29.52 -5.96 52.30
N ASP A 393 30.75 -5.54 52.00
CA ASP A 393 31.32 -5.64 50.64
C ASP A 393 31.62 -7.07 50.22
N PHE A 394 32.14 -7.87 51.16
CA PHE A 394 32.41 -9.28 50.92
C PHE A 394 31.14 -10.05 50.53
N PHE A 395 30.04 -9.80 51.25
CA PHE A 395 28.75 -10.43 50.93
C PHE A 395 28.10 -9.79 49.71
N GLY A 396 28.30 -8.50 49.46
CA GLY A 396 27.88 -7.83 48.23
C GLY A 396 28.52 -8.46 46.99
N TYR A 397 29.85 -8.65 47.01
CA TYR A 397 30.58 -9.30 45.91
C TYR A 397 30.12 -10.73 45.68
N LEU A 398 29.94 -11.53 46.74
CA LEU A 398 29.45 -12.89 46.61
C LEU A 398 28.06 -12.99 45.96
N GLY A 399 27.20 -12.00 46.20
CA GLY A 399 25.90 -11.89 45.53
C GLY A 399 26.07 -11.68 44.03
N LEU A 400 26.87 -10.66 43.66
CA LEU A 400 27.17 -10.33 42.27
C LEU A 400 27.88 -11.49 41.54
N PHE A 401 28.81 -12.17 42.21
CA PHE A 401 29.54 -13.32 41.67
C PHE A 401 28.63 -14.53 41.39
N ALA A 402 27.62 -14.74 42.23
CA ALA A 402 26.66 -15.82 42.06
C ALA A 402 25.60 -15.51 40.99
N ASP A 403 25.26 -14.23 40.82
CA ASP A 403 24.34 -13.74 39.80
C ASP A 403 24.99 -13.76 38.40
N GLY A 404 26.31 -13.56 38.34
CA GLY A 404 27.10 -13.59 37.12
C GLY A 404 26.90 -12.37 36.23
N CYS A 405 27.22 -12.54 34.94
CA CYS A 405 26.75 -11.74 33.82
C CYS A 405 25.44 -12.35 33.27
#